data_AF-A0A255HHY2-F1
#
_entry.id   AF-A0A255HHY2-F1
#
_cell.length_a   1.000
_cell.length_b   1.000
_cell.length_c   1.000
_cell.angle_alpha   90.00
_cell.angle_beta   90.00
_cell.angle_gamma   90.00
#
_symmetry.space_group_name_H-M   'P 1'
#
loop_
_entity.id
_entity.type
_entity.pdbx_description
1 polymer ?
#
loop_
_entity_poly.entity_id
_entity_poly.type
_entity_poly.pdbx_seq_one_letter_code
_entity_poly.pdbx_strand_id
1 'polypeptide(L)'
;MINLAGMEVVDVSVHGALDYNPKATLHAMGVNPSAGGCDSLIWLPEQALLAGQVVRVTLLEACEQPDRGRTMEELFPDDEPCTQTDFTIDDAMAAQLRARPQLHQAFAVQASTSQGQQAAAVSDPRNTSFTFGVVWDFTGPDKARVRLTTHCLDDVLARRAGSAHLEAMLALGDSASFVLTA
;
A
#
# COMPACT_ATOMS: atom_id res chain seq x y z
N MET A 1 10.03 9.91 -9.29
CA MET A 1 10.98 9.27 -8.34
C MET A 1 10.81 9.96 -6.99
N ILE A 2 10.91 9.25 -5.88
CA ILE A 2 10.68 9.79 -4.53
C ILE A 2 12.04 10.02 -3.86
N ASN A 3 12.25 11.19 -3.24
CA ASN A 3 13.42 11.40 -2.37
C ASN A 3 13.10 10.95 -0.95
N LEU A 4 13.98 10.13 -0.38
CA LEU A 4 13.84 9.62 0.99
C LEU A 4 14.53 10.53 2.02
N ALA A 5 15.37 11.48 1.58
CA ALA A 5 16.07 12.40 2.47
C ALA A 5 15.08 13.28 3.25
N GLY A 6 15.19 13.27 4.58
CA GLY A 6 14.29 14.01 5.48
C GLY A 6 12.96 13.33 5.78
N MET A 7 12.71 12.13 5.23
CA MET A 7 11.53 11.33 5.53
C MET A 7 11.79 10.40 6.72
N GLU A 8 10.75 10.11 7.50
CA GLU A 8 10.79 9.04 8.50
C GLU A 8 10.37 7.70 7.90
N VAL A 9 9.28 7.70 7.14
CA VAL A 9 8.75 6.51 6.48
C VAL A 9 8.23 6.86 5.10
N VAL A 10 8.39 5.94 4.17
CA VAL A 10 7.79 6.01 2.82
C VAL A 10 7.17 4.65 2.52
N ASP A 11 5.92 4.67 2.08
CA ASP A 11 5.17 3.50 1.63
C ASP A 11 4.81 3.65 0.15
N VAL A 12 5.05 2.58 -0.60
CA VAL A 12 4.48 2.39 -1.94
C VAL A 12 3.72 1.08 -1.91
N SER A 13 2.40 1.15 -2.05
CA SER A 13 1.58 -0.05 -1.91
C SER A 13 0.45 -0.12 -2.91
N VAL A 14 0.11 -1.36 -3.22
CA VAL A 14 -1.06 -1.74 -3.99
C VAL A 14 -2.00 -2.47 -3.07
N HIS A 15 -3.25 -2.02 -3.00
CA HIS A 15 -4.29 -2.73 -2.26
C HIS A 15 -5.48 -3.01 -3.16
N GLY A 16 -6.26 -4.01 -2.79
CA GLY A 16 -7.44 -4.41 -3.55
C GLY A 16 -8.33 -5.35 -2.77
N ALA A 17 -9.61 -5.38 -3.14
CA ALA A 17 -10.61 -6.20 -2.47
C ALA A 17 -11.72 -6.60 -3.44
N LEU A 18 -12.46 -7.66 -3.09
CA LEU A 18 -13.58 -8.13 -3.91
C LEU A 18 -14.79 -7.18 -3.87
N ASP A 19 -14.88 -6.30 -2.89
CA ASP A 19 -15.96 -5.33 -2.67
C ASP A 19 -15.56 -3.88 -3.02
N TYR A 20 -14.36 -3.66 -3.56
CA TYR A 20 -13.84 -2.34 -3.94
C TYR A 20 -13.90 -2.15 -5.46
N ASN A 21 -14.06 -0.90 -5.92
CA ASN A 21 -13.94 -0.53 -7.33
C ASN A 21 -13.11 0.77 -7.43
N PRO A 22 -11.95 0.75 -8.12
CA PRO A 22 -11.39 -0.34 -8.91
C PRO A 22 -10.90 -1.53 -8.06
N LYS A 23 -10.74 -2.71 -8.69
CA LYS A 23 -10.29 -3.94 -8.01
C LYS A 23 -8.95 -3.77 -7.28
N ALA A 24 -8.07 -2.94 -7.85
CA ALA A 24 -6.76 -2.65 -7.29
C ALA A 24 -6.41 -1.16 -7.49
N THR A 25 -5.77 -0.58 -6.49
CA THR A 25 -5.30 0.80 -6.46
C THR A 25 -3.83 0.84 -6.02
N LEU A 26 -3.02 1.63 -6.71
CA LEU A 26 -1.65 1.97 -6.32
C LEU A 26 -1.69 3.30 -5.57
N HIS A 27 -0.91 3.44 -4.51
CA HIS A 27 -0.60 4.74 -3.91
C HIS A 27 0.85 4.79 -3.43
N ALA A 28 1.34 6.00 -3.21
CA ALA A 28 2.65 6.26 -2.66
C ALA A 28 2.61 7.49 -1.75
N MET A 29 3.01 7.31 -0.49
CA MET A 29 2.99 8.36 0.53
C MET A 29 4.15 8.23 1.51
N GLY A 30 4.37 9.27 2.31
CA GLY A 30 5.43 9.28 3.31
C GLY A 30 5.22 10.37 4.35
N VAL A 31 6.02 10.33 5.41
CA VAL A 31 5.90 11.25 6.54
C VAL A 31 7.19 12.04 6.70
N ASN A 32 7.06 13.36 6.79
CA ASN A 32 8.14 14.28 7.09
C ASN A 32 7.83 15.04 8.39
N PRO A 33 8.68 14.97 9.42
CA PRO A 33 8.43 15.58 10.73
C PRO A 33 8.81 17.07 10.82
N SER A 34 8.97 17.81 9.72
CA SER A 34 9.56 19.16 9.76
C SER A 34 8.84 20.14 10.72
N ALA A 35 9.61 20.61 11.72
CA ALA A 35 9.49 21.78 12.60
C ALA A 35 8.10 22.40 12.86
N GLY A 36 7.11 21.60 13.25
CA GLY A 36 5.84 22.09 13.80
C GLY A 36 4.66 21.13 13.67
N GLY A 37 4.78 20.13 12.79
CA GLY A 37 3.78 19.08 12.56
C GLY A 37 4.39 17.85 11.88
N CYS A 38 3.63 16.74 11.85
CA CYS A 38 3.92 15.59 11.00
C CYS A 38 3.19 15.80 9.68
N ASP A 39 3.88 16.36 8.68
CA ASP A 39 3.28 16.58 7.37
C ASP A 39 3.40 15.29 6.55
N SER A 40 2.25 14.76 6.13
CA SER A 40 2.19 13.63 5.21
C SER A 40 2.31 14.15 3.78
N LEU A 41 3.20 13.53 3.01
CA LEU A 41 3.42 13.81 1.60
C LEU A 41 2.88 12.66 0.75
N ILE A 42 2.14 13.01 -0.29
CA ILE A 42 1.52 12.07 -1.23
C ILE A 42 2.13 12.30 -2.60
N TRP A 43 2.79 11.28 -3.16
CA TRP A 43 3.36 11.32 -4.51
C TRP A 43 2.41 10.71 -5.55
N LEU A 44 1.71 9.66 -5.16
CA LEU A 44 0.68 9.03 -5.96
C LEU A 44 -0.55 8.89 -5.06
N PRO A 45 -1.63 9.65 -5.32
CA PRO A 45 -2.92 9.32 -4.71
C PRO A 45 -3.38 7.96 -5.25
N GLU A 46 -4.51 7.47 -4.76
CA GLU A 46 -5.07 6.22 -5.24
C GLU A 46 -5.28 6.23 -6.76
N GLN A 47 -4.45 5.45 -7.46
CA GLN A 47 -4.49 5.30 -8.90
C GLN A 47 -4.99 3.90 -9.23
N ALA A 48 -6.08 3.80 -9.99
CA ALA A 48 -6.62 2.54 -10.48
C ALA A 48 -5.58 1.73 -11.26
N LEU A 49 -5.44 0.45 -10.92
CA LEU A 49 -4.64 -0.51 -11.67
C LEU A 49 -5.56 -1.46 -12.45
N LEU A 50 -5.23 -1.64 -13.73
CA LEU A 50 -5.86 -2.60 -14.61
C LEU A 50 -5.09 -3.94 -14.58
N ALA A 51 -5.81 -5.03 -14.82
CA ALA A 51 -5.19 -6.35 -14.93
C ALA A 51 -4.10 -6.36 -16.02
N GLY A 52 -2.98 -7.01 -15.74
CA GLY A 52 -1.80 -7.07 -16.60
C GLY A 52 -0.85 -5.89 -16.49
N GLN A 53 -1.21 -4.80 -15.81
CA GLN A 53 -0.26 -3.72 -15.50
C GLN A 53 0.76 -4.19 -14.45
N VAL A 54 2.03 -3.87 -14.69
CA VAL A 54 3.13 -4.21 -13.79
C VAL A 54 3.54 -2.96 -13.02
N VAL A 55 3.44 -3.03 -11.70
CA VAL A 55 4.04 -2.04 -10.79
C VAL A 55 5.44 -2.52 -10.47
N ARG A 56 6.45 -1.67 -10.68
CA ARG A 56 7.84 -1.93 -10.27
C ARG A 56 8.31 -0.82 -9.35
N VAL A 57 8.84 -1.21 -8.19
CA VAL A 57 9.46 -0.32 -7.21
C VAL A 57 10.92 -0.69 -7.09
N THR A 58 11.81 0.28 -7.28
CA THR A 58 13.27 0.08 -7.21
C THR A 58 13.84 0.99 -6.14
N LEU A 59 14.68 0.46 -5.26
CA LEU A 59 15.42 1.25 -4.28
C LEU A 59 16.75 1.67 -4.91
N LEU A 60 17.00 2.97 -5.01
CA LEU A 60 18.20 3.54 -5.64
C LEU A 60 18.96 4.40 -4.63
N GLU A 61 20.29 4.45 -4.79
CA GLU A 61 21.17 5.24 -3.91
C GLU A 61 20.97 6.75 -4.10
N ALA A 62 20.72 7.19 -5.32
CA ALA A 62 20.55 8.60 -5.65
C ALA A 62 19.41 8.80 -6.65
N CYS A 63 18.83 10.00 -6.57
CA CYS A 63 17.78 10.47 -7.47
C CYS A 63 18.13 11.88 -7.94
N GLU A 64 18.28 12.07 -9.25
CA GLU A 64 18.68 13.37 -9.83
C GLU A 64 17.54 14.39 -9.87
N GLN A 65 16.30 13.92 -9.96
CA GLN A 65 15.10 14.76 -10.08
C GLN A 65 13.96 14.17 -9.23
N PRO A 66 14.01 14.38 -7.91
CA PRO A 66 12.96 13.88 -7.05
C PRO A 66 11.67 14.69 -7.19
N ASP A 67 10.56 13.98 -7.16
CA ASP A 67 9.25 14.58 -6.95
C ASP A 67 9.13 14.98 -5.47
N ARG A 68 8.65 16.20 -5.21
CA ARG A 68 8.48 16.73 -3.86
C ARG A 68 7.26 16.14 -3.13
N GLY A 69 6.35 15.48 -3.86
CA GLY A 69 5.06 15.07 -3.32
C GLY A 69 4.15 16.27 -3.07
N ARG A 70 2.95 16.01 -2.60
CA ARG A 70 1.95 17.04 -2.29
C ARG A 70 1.37 16.81 -0.91
N THR A 71 1.05 17.86 -0.19
CA THR A 71 0.31 17.74 1.06
C THR A 71 -1.17 17.43 0.80
N MET A 72 -1.91 17.07 1.84
CA MET A 72 -3.36 16.87 1.73
C MET A 72 -4.05 18.17 1.30
N GLU A 73 -3.65 19.32 1.85
CA GLU A 73 -4.19 20.64 1.53
C GLU A 73 -3.89 21.05 0.08
N GLU A 74 -2.74 20.65 -0.47
CA GLU A 74 -2.43 20.89 -1.88
C GLU A 74 -3.26 20.01 -2.83
N LEU A 75 -3.63 18.80 -2.42
CA LEU A 75 -4.43 17.88 -3.22
C LEU A 75 -5.94 18.14 -3.10
N PHE A 76 -6.39 18.56 -1.92
CA PHE A 76 -7.80 18.73 -1.56
C PHE A 76 -7.97 20.05 -0.81
N PRO A 77 -7.82 21.20 -1.48
CA PRO A 77 -7.83 22.51 -0.83
C PRO A 77 -9.20 22.88 -0.24
N ASP A 78 -10.26 22.23 -0.71
CA ASP A 78 -11.64 22.49 -0.30
C ASP A 78 -12.14 21.54 0.80
N ASP A 79 -11.36 20.52 1.17
CA ASP A 79 -11.75 19.53 2.17
C ASP A 79 -11.48 20.03 3.59
N GLU A 80 -12.46 19.87 4.49
CA GLU A 80 -12.25 20.16 5.90
C GLU A 80 -11.24 19.17 6.51
N PRO A 81 -10.30 19.64 7.36
CA PRO A 81 -9.35 18.75 8.02
C PRO A 81 -10.08 17.66 8.81
N CYS A 82 -9.71 16.41 8.58
CA CYS A 82 -10.24 15.30 9.36
C CYS A 82 -9.80 15.46 10.83
N THR A 83 -10.77 15.58 11.74
CA THR A 83 -10.50 15.70 13.19
C THR A 83 -10.52 14.35 13.91
N GLN A 84 -10.85 13.27 13.20
CA GLN A 84 -10.93 11.94 13.78
C GLN A 84 -9.54 11.33 13.93
N THR A 85 -9.10 11.17 15.18
CA THR A 85 -7.79 10.59 15.53
C THR A 85 -7.87 9.17 16.10
N ASP A 86 -9.06 8.71 16.50
CA ASP A 86 -9.32 7.34 16.93
C ASP A 86 -10.20 6.63 15.90
N PHE A 87 -9.62 5.66 15.21
CA PHE A 87 -10.34 4.78 14.30
C PHE A 87 -10.42 3.39 14.91
N THR A 88 -11.46 3.18 15.72
CA THR A 88 -11.86 1.85 16.17
C THR A 88 -13.12 1.45 15.41
N ILE A 89 -13.07 0.30 14.70
CA ILE A 89 -14.23 -0.25 14.00
C ILE A 89 -15.23 -0.74 15.04
N ASP A 90 -16.39 -0.10 15.14
CA ASP A 90 -17.50 -0.52 15.99
C ASP A 90 -18.41 -1.55 15.27
N ASP A 91 -19.39 -2.10 16.00
CA ASP A 91 -20.30 -3.12 15.46
C ASP A 91 -21.16 -2.59 14.30
N ALA A 92 -21.51 -1.30 14.33
CA ALA A 92 -22.31 -0.68 13.27
C ALA A 92 -21.50 -0.57 11.97
N MET A 93 -20.25 -0.11 12.06
CA MET A 93 -19.30 -0.07 10.96
C MET A 93 -19.00 -1.48 10.46
N ALA A 94 -18.78 -2.45 11.35
CA ALA A 94 -18.57 -3.85 10.97
C ALA A 94 -19.76 -4.42 10.19
N ALA A 95 -21.00 -4.13 10.61
CA ALA A 95 -22.20 -4.53 9.88
C ALA A 95 -22.29 -3.86 8.50
N GLN A 96 -21.95 -2.57 8.40
CA GLN A 96 -21.89 -1.85 7.12
C GLN A 96 -20.83 -2.46 6.18
N LEU A 97 -19.64 -2.77 6.70
CA LEU A 97 -18.58 -3.43 5.94
C LEU A 97 -19.03 -4.80 5.41
N ARG A 98 -19.71 -5.61 6.24
CA ARG A 98 -20.24 -6.92 5.83
C ARG A 98 -21.37 -6.82 4.81
N ALA A 99 -22.14 -5.73 4.82
CA ALA A 99 -23.24 -5.52 3.89
C ALA A 99 -22.79 -5.02 2.51
N ARG A 100 -21.50 -4.69 2.33
CA ARG A 100 -20.98 -4.24 1.04
C ARG A 100 -21.15 -5.34 -0.01
N PRO A 101 -21.70 -5.02 -1.19
CA PRO A 101 -21.84 -6.01 -2.24
C PRO A 101 -20.47 -6.41 -2.77
N GLN A 102 -20.31 -7.70 -3.06
CA GLN A 102 -19.16 -8.18 -3.81
C GLN A 102 -19.23 -7.62 -5.25
N LEU A 103 -18.23 -6.84 -5.64
CA LEU A 103 -18.12 -6.18 -6.96
C LEU A 103 -17.32 -7.03 -7.96
N HIS A 104 -16.49 -7.96 -7.46
CA HIS A 104 -15.62 -8.79 -8.28
C HIS A 104 -15.70 -10.26 -7.86
N GLN A 105 -15.76 -11.18 -8.82
CA GLN A 105 -15.85 -12.62 -8.53
C GLN A 105 -14.58 -13.17 -7.85
N ALA A 106 -13.42 -12.72 -8.31
CA ALA A 106 -12.12 -13.15 -7.81
C ALA A 106 -11.04 -12.08 -8.07
N PHE A 107 -9.92 -12.21 -7.38
CA PHE A 107 -8.64 -11.61 -7.78
C PHE A 107 -7.55 -12.67 -7.86
N ALA A 108 -6.54 -12.42 -8.69
CA ALA A 108 -5.28 -13.14 -8.67
C ALA A 108 -4.13 -12.15 -8.80
N VAL A 109 -3.11 -12.29 -7.94
CA VAL A 109 -1.97 -11.38 -7.87
C VAL A 109 -0.66 -12.15 -7.81
N GLN A 110 0.39 -11.54 -8.34
CA GLN A 110 1.75 -12.05 -8.24
C GLN A 110 2.70 -10.94 -7.81
N ALA A 111 3.68 -11.30 -7.00
CA ALA A 111 4.77 -10.43 -6.61
C ALA A 111 6.12 -11.14 -6.77
N SER A 112 7.15 -10.38 -7.11
CA SER A 112 8.51 -10.89 -7.26
C SER A 112 9.56 -9.86 -6.89
N THR A 113 10.74 -10.29 -6.46
CA THR A 113 11.91 -9.43 -6.24
C THR A 113 12.99 -9.67 -7.30
N SER A 114 13.90 -8.71 -7.47
CA SER A 114 15.13 -8.87 -8.27
C SER A 114 16.06 -9.97 -7.76
N GLN A 115 15.96 -10.29 -6.47
CA GLN A 115 16.71 -11.37 -5.82
C GLN A 115 16.11 -12.76 -6.09
N GLY A 116 14.99 -12.84 -6.82
CA GLY A 116 14.37 -14.11 -7.24
C GLY A 116 13.31 -14.67 -6.30
N GLN A 117 12.95 -13.99 -5.21
CA GLN A 117 11.77 -14.38 -4.43
C GLN A 117 10.51 -14.11 -5.24
N GLN A 118 9.54 -15.02 -5.17
CA GLN A 118 8.26 -14.89 -5.86
C GLN A 118 7.13 -15.43 -4.99
N ALA A 119 5.97 -14.81 -5.10
CA ALA A 119 4.75 -15.25 -4.45
C ALA A 119 3.54 -14.96 -5.32
N ALA A 120 2.49 -15.75 -5.15
CA ALA A 120 1.20 -15.53 -5.77
C ALA A 120 0.10 -15.69 -4.72
N ALA A 121 -0.97 -14.92 -4.87
CA ALA A 121 -2.16 -15.06 -4.04
C ALA A 121 -3.41 -14.98 -4.91
N VAL A 122 -4.42 -15.75 -4.54
CA VAL A 122 -5.72 -15.79 -5.19
C VAL A 122 -6.80 -15.60 -4.14
N SER A 123 -7.91 -14.98 -4.53
CA SER A 123 -9.03 -14.82 -3.63
C SER A 123 -9.68 -16.15 -3.28
N ASP A 124 -10.08 -16.29 -2.02
CA ASP A 124 -10.89 -17.40 -1.51
C ASP A 124 -11.75 -16.92 -0.34
N PRO A 125 -12.62 -17.76 0.28
CA PRO A 125 -13.48 -17.32 1.38
C PRO A 125 -12.76 -16.72 2.61
N ARG A 126 -11.45 -16.96 2.77
CA ARG A 126 -10.59 -16.40 3.83
C ARG A 126 -9.64 -15.31 3.32
N ASN A 127 -9.64 -15.04 2.01
CA ASN A 127 -8.74 -14.11 1.34
C ASN A 127 -9.57 -13.23 0.39
N THR A 128 -10.28 -12.25 0.95
CA THR A 128 -11.20 -11.38 0.19
C THR A 128 -10.57 -10.05 -0.22
N SER A 129 -9.38 -9.76 0.30
CA SER A 129 -8.58 -8.59 -0.03
C SER A 129 -7.09 -8.88 0.06
N PHE A 130 -6.27 -8.02 -0.54
CA PHE A 130 -4.83 -8.16 -0.59
C PHE A 130 -4.13 -6.81 -0.43
N THR A 131 -2.87 -6.89 -0.02
CA THR A 131 -1.95 -5.75 0.02
C THR A 131 -0.57 -6.21 -0.42
N PHE A 132 -0.03 -5.54 -1.42
CA PHE A 132 1.39 -5.55 -1.72
C PHE A 132 1.98 -4.22 -1.28
N GLY A 133 3.08 -4.22 -0.53
CA GLY A 133 3.68 -2.99 -0.03
C GLY A 133 5.20 -3.03 -0.05
N VAL A 134 5.81 -1.89 -0.34
CA VAL A 134 7.24 -1.62 -0.18
C VAL A 134 7.37 -0.46 0.79
N VAL A 135 7.87 -0.76 1.99
CA VAL A 135 8.04 0.20 3.07
C VAL A 135 9.52 0.46 3.29
N TRP A 136 9.91 1.73 3.22
CA TRP A 136 11.21 2.23 3.63
C TRP A 136 11.06 3.03 4.92
N ASP A 137 12.03 2.93 5.82
CA ASP A 137 12.08 3.74 7.03
C ASP A 137 13.51 4.24 7.30
N PHE A 138 13.62 5.38 7.97
CA PHE A 138 14.89 6.07 8.20
C PHE A 138 15.89 5.28 9.05
N THR A 139 15.45 4.24 9.78
CA THR A 139 16.32 3.42 10.63
C THR A 139 17.14 2.40 9.82
N GLY A 140 16.69 2.08 8.61
CA GLY A 140 17.38 1.22 7.65
C GLY A 140 17.48 1.89 6.28
N PRO A 141 18.27 2.97 6.12
CA PRO A 141 18.22 3.83 4.93
C PRO A 141 18.64 3.12 3.64
N ASP A 142 19.41 2.04 3.74
CA ASP A 142 19.89 1.20 2.62
C ASP A 142 18.93 0.06 2.26
N LYS A 143 17.77 -0.01 2.92
CA LYS A 143 16.88 -1.17 2.89
C LYS A 143 15.41 -0.78 2.79
N ALA A 144 14.62 -1.60 2.11
CA ALA A 144 13.16 -1.50 2.11
C ALA A 144 12.52 -2.87 2.29
N ARG A 145 11.45 -2.94 3.07
CA ARG A 145 10.71 -4.19 3.31
C ARG A 145 9.61 -4.36 2.27
N VAL A 146 9.55 -5.54 1.66
CA VAL A 146 8.51 -5.94 0.71
C VAL A 146 7.59 -6.93 1.38
N ARG A 147 6.28 -6.73 1.22
CA ARG A 147 5.26 -7.66 1.69
C ARG A 147 4.19 -7.88 0.65
N LEU A 148 3.71 -9.13 0.57
CA LEU A 148 2.43 -9.47 -0.05
C LEU A 148 1.60 -10.22 0.99
N THR A 149 0.43 -9.70 1.33
CA THR A 149 -0.50 -10.30 2.28
C THR A 149 -1.90 -10.36 1.71
N THR A 150 -2.68 -11.33 2.16
CA THR A 150 -4.14 -11.36 1.97
C THR A 150 -4.84 -11.39 3.32
N HIS A 151 -6.06 -10.89 3.36
CA HIS A 151 -6.87 -10.85 4.57
C HIS A 151 -8.34 -11.05 4.22
N CYS A 152 -9.14 -11.41 5.22
CA CYS A 152 -10.59 -11.27 5.16
C CYS A 152 -11.05 -10.23 6.19
N LEU A 153 -12.27 -9.72 6.01
CA LEU A 153 -12.87 -8.77 6.94
C LEU A 153 -12.92 -9.32 8.37
N ASP A 154 -13.21 -10.61 8.55
CA ASP A 154 -13.28 -11.20 9.90
C ASP A 154 -11.91 -11.22 10.60
N ASP A 155 -10.81 -11.37 9.88
CA ASP A 155 -9.46 -11.24 10.46
C ASP A 155 -9.19 -9.80 10.89
N VAL A 156 -9.57 -8.82 10.07
CA VAL A 156 -9.44 -7.39 10.39
C VAL A 156 -10.25 -7.05 11.64
N LEU A 157 -11.51 -7.47 11.70
CA LEU A 157 -12.40 -7.24 12.84
C LEU A 157 -11.89 -7.93 14.12
N ALA A 158 -11.30 -9.11 13.99
CA ALA A 158 -10.70 -9.84 15.10
C ALA A 158 -9.27 -9.38 15.46
N ARG A 159 -8.73 -8.36 14.75
CA ARG A 159 -7.34 -7.89 14.88
C ARG A 159 -6.30 -9.01 14.73
N ARG A 160 -6.57 -9.95 13.82
CA ARG A 160 -5.68 -11.07 13.50
C ARG A 160 -4.85 -10.72 12.27
N ALA A 161 -3.64 -11.27 12.23
CA ALA A 161 -2.81 -11.17 11.05
C ALA A 161 -3.46 -11.94 9.88
N GLY A 162 -3.41 -11.34 8.70
CA GLY A 162 -3.76 -12.03 7.45
C GLY A 162 -2.71 -13.09 7.07
N SER A 163 -2.90 -13.70 5.91
CA SER A 163 -1.93 -14.65 5.34
C SER A 163 -0.79 -13.90 4.67
N ALA A 164 0.44 -14.13 5.12
CA ALA A 164 1.65 -13.60 4.46
C ALA A 164 2.11 -14.55 3.36
N HIS A 165 2.26 -14.03 2.14
CA HIS A 165 2.70 -14.77 0.95
C HIS A 165 4.12 -14.43 0.54
N LEU A 166 4.54 -13.19 0.76
CA LEU A 166 5.91 -12.72 0.54
C LEU A 166 6.32 -11.83 1.70
N GLU A 167 7.52 -12.08 2.23
CA GLU A 167 8.27 -11.13 3.06
C GLU A 167 9.72 -11.14 2.58
N ALA A 168 10.20 -9.98 2.12
CA ALA A 168 11.55 -9.83 1.60
C ALA A 168 12.14 -8.46 1.96
N MET A 169 13.45 -8.33 1.83
CA MET A 169 14.18 -7.08 1.98
C MET A 169 14.87 -6.72 0.67
N LEU A 170 14.62 -5.52 0.17
CA LEU A 170 15.39 -4.90 -0.92
C LEU A 170 16.62 -4.24 -0.32
N ALA A 171 17.77 -4.39 -0.98
CA ALA A 171 18.93 -3.51 -0.81
C ALA A 171 18.95 -2.45 -1.91
N LEU A 172 19.92 -1.52 -1.83
CA LEU A 172 20.18 -0.58 -2.92
C LEU A 172 20.42 -1.33 -4.25
N GLY A 173 19.74 -0.91 -5.30
CA GLY A 173 19.77 -1.53 -6.63
C GLY A 173 18.73 -2.65 -6.82
N ASP A 174 18.11 -3.14 -5.75
CA ASP A 174 17.05 -4.13 -5.86
C ASP A 174 15.70 -3.53 -6.24
N SER A 175 14.83 -4.39 -6.76
CA SER A 175 13.45 -4.03 -7.08
C SER A 175 12.46 -5.10 -6.65
N ALA A 176 11.24 -4.65 -6.40
CA ALA A 176 10.07 -5.51 -6.28
C ALA A 176 9.11 -5.19 -7.43
N SER A 177 8.36 -6.20 -7.87
CA SER A 177 7.34 -6.07 -8.90
C SER A 177 6.05 -6.71 -8.45
N PHE A 178 4.93 -6.13 -8.84
CA PHE A 178 3.58 -6.60 -8.56
C PHE A 178 2.76 -6.57 -9.84
N VAL A 179 1.88 -7.56 -10.01
CA VAL A 179 0.88 -7.59 -11.09
C VAL A 179 -0.42 -8.16 -10.57
N LEU A 180 -1.53 -7.48 -10.89
CA LEU A 180 -2.87 -8.03 -10.84
C LEU A 180 -3.08 -8.83 -12.13
N THR A 181 -3.24 -10.14 -12.04
CA THR A 181 -3.37 -11.01 -13.23
C THR A 181 -4.82 -11.25 -13.64
N ALA A 182 -5.76 -11.22 -12.69
CA ALA A 182 -7.19 -11.36 -12.94
C ALA A 182 -8.03 -10.60 -11.91
#